data_AF-A0A1Q9NKD1-F1
#
_entry.id   AF-A0A1Q9NKD1-F1
#
_cell.length_a   1.000
_cell.length_b   1.000
_cell.length_c   1.000
_cell.angle_alpha   90.00
_cell.angle_beta   90.00
_cell.angle_gamma   90.00
#
_symmetry.space_group_name_H-M   'P 1'
#
loop_
_entity.id
_entity.type
_entity.pdbx_description
1 polymer ?
#
loop_
_entity_poly.entity_id
_entity_poly.type
_entity_poly.pdbx_seq_one_letter_code
_entity_poly.pdbx_strand_id
1 'polypeptide(L)'
;MINRFLLSPLIDFARVIAGYFQEIWGFLMFIGTASSFIVILTGAIMLFVGVRAGKTTGRGLILGGIILAIIIAYFTLYPPDFEFS
;
A
#
# COMPACT_ATOMS: atom_id res chain seq x y z
N MET A 1 8.04 -36.59 20.88
CA MET A 1 8.53 -36.51 19.49
C MET A 1 7.37 -35.99 18.64
N ILE A 2 7.22 -34.66 18.56
CA ILE A 2 6.17 -34.04 17.74
C ILE A 2 6.44 -34.44 16.28
N ASN A 3 5.45 -35.04 15.66
CA ASN A 3 5.54 -35.83 14.44
C ASN A 3 6.08 -34.97 13.28
N ARG A 4 7.29 -35.26 12.78
CA ARG A 4 7.91 -34.57 11.62
C ARG A 4 7.00 -34.57 10.37
N PHE A 5 6.08 -35.53 10.30
CA PHE A 5 5.08 -35.65 9.22
C PHE A 5 3.97 -34.59 9.25
N LEU A 6 3.67 -33.96 10.40
CA LEU A 6 2.68 -32.86 10.49
C LEU A 6 3.31 -31.48 10.28
N LEU A 7 4.60 -31.35 10.58
CA LEU A 7 5.31 -30.08 10.44
C LEU A 7 5.54 -29.70 8.98
N SER A 8 5.82 -30.66 8.10
CA SER A 8 6.01 -30.38 6.66
C SER A 8 4.76 -29.77 6.01
N PRO A 9 3.57 -30.39 6.09
CA PRO A 9 2.37 -29.82 5.48
C PRO A 9 1.98 -28.43 6.02
N LEU A 10 2.22 -28.20 7.32
CA LEU A 10 1.92 -26.91 7.94
C LEU A 10 2.91 -25.81 7.48
N ILE A 11 4.18 -26.15 7.33
CA ILE A 11 5.21 -25.24 6.78
C ILE A 11 4.89 -24.93 5.31
N ASP A 12 4.51 -25.94 4.53
CA ASP A 12 4.14 -25.76 3.12
C ASP A 12 2.90 -24.86 2.98
N PHE A 13 1.88 -25.06 3.84
CA PHE A 13 0.73 -24.18 3.91
C PHE A 13 1.11 -22.74 4.29
N ALA A 14 1.94 -22.55 5.31
CA ALA A 14 2.40 -21.23 5.74
C ALA A 14 3.17 -20.51 4.60
N ARG A 15 3.99 -21.25 3.83
CA ARG A 15 4.72 -20.70 2.68
C ARG A 15 3.79 -20.26 1.56
N VAL A 16 2.71 -20.99 1.28
CA VAL A 16 1.68 -20.56 0.30
C VAL A 16 0.99 -19.28 0.76
N ILE A 17 0.60 -19.22 2.03
CA ILE A 17 -0.04 -18.02 2.61
C ILE A 17 0.89 -16.80 2.58
N ALA A 18 2.18 -16.99 2.91
CA ALA A 18 3.21 -15.96 2.78
C ALA A 18 3.32 -15.41 1.36
N GLY A 19 3.31 -16.30 0.35
CA GLY A 19 3.32 -15.90 -1.07
C GLY A 19 2.13 -15.00 -1.42
N TYR A 20 0.91 -15.35 -0.97
CA TYR A 20 -0.26 -14.50 -1.18
C TYR A 20 -0.14 -13.15 -0.48
N PHE A 21 0.42 -13.08 0.73
CA PHE A 21 0.64 -11.80 1.39
C PHE A 21 1.63 -10.92 0.63
N GLN A 22 2.69 -11.50 0.07
CA GLN A 22 3.64 -10.78 -0.76
C GLN A 22 2.99 -10.22 -2.04
N GLU A 23 2.12 -10.99 -2.70
CA GLU A 23 1.36 -10.52 -3.86
C GLU A 23 0.38 -9.39 -3.51
N ILE A 24 -0.40 -9.57 -2.44
CA ILE A 24 -1.33 -8.54 -1.94
C ILE A 24 -0.57 -7.27 -1.59
N TRP A 25 0.59 -7.40 -0.95
CA TRP A 25 1.44 -6.25 -0.64
C TRP A 25 1.86 -5.51 -1.91
N GLY A 26 2.35 -6.21 -2.93
CA GLY A 26 2.69 -5.61 -4.22
C GLY A 26 1.51 -4.86 -4.85
N PHE A 27 0.31 -5.43 -4.78
CA PHE A 27 -0.92 -4.79 -5.26
C PHE A 27 -1.28 -3.52 -4.47
N LEU A 28 -1.16 -3.55 -3.14
CA LEU A 28 -1.39 -2.38 -2.29
C LEU A 28 -0.41 -1.25 -2.60
N MET A 29 0.87 -1.58 -2.83
CA MET A 29 1.88 -0.60 -3.22
C MET A 29 1.58 0.03 -4.57
N PHE A 30 1.12 -0.78 -5.53
CA PHE A 30 0.69 -0.29 -6.84
C PHE A 30 -0.48 0.69 -6.74
N ILE A 31 -1.57 0.29 -6.06
CA ILE A 31 -2.75 1.15 -5.90
C ILE A 31 -2.42 2.39 -5.08
N GLY A 32 -1.62 2.27 -4.02
CA GLY A 32 -1.21 3.40 -3.21
C GLY A 32 -0.44 4.44 -4.03
N THR A 33 0.49 3.99 -4.88
CA THR A 33 1.23 4.87 -5.79
C THR A 33 0.29 5.59 -6.76
N ALA A 34 -0.58 4.86 -7.46
CA ALA A 34 -1.54 5.44 -8.40
C ALA A 34 -2.48 6.43 -7.71
N SER A 35 -2.98 6.08 -6.52
CA SER A 35 -3.89 6.91 -5.73
C SER A 35 -3.24 8.21 -5.29
N SER A 36 -1.98 8.16 -4.84
CA SER A 36 -1.24 9.37 -4.45
C SER A 36 -1.15 10.38 -5.59
N PHE A 37 -0.88 9.89 -6.81
CA PHE A 37 -0.81 10.73 -8.00
C PHE A 37 -2.18 11.32 -8.36
N ILE A 38 -3.24 10.50 -8.36
CA ILE A 38 -4.61 10.92 -8.67
C ILE A 38 -5.08 12.00 -7.68
N VAL A 39 -4.82 11.82 -6.39
CA VAL A 39 -5.24 12.76 -5.34
C VAL A 39 -4.52 14.11 -5.50
N ILE A 40 -3.21 14.10 -5.77
CA ILE A 40 -2.44 15.33 -6.02
C ILE A 40 -2.97 16.04 -7.27
N LEU A 41 -3.16 15.30 -8.37
CA LEU A 41 -3.65 15.86 -9.63
C LEU A 41 -5.04 16.46 -9.48
N THR A 42 -5.94 15.77 -8.77
CA THR A 42 -7.29 16.27 -8.47
C THR A 42 -7.20 17.57 -7.67
N GLY A 43 -6.36 17.61 -6.62
CA GLY A 43 -6.16 18.82 -5.83
C GLY A 43 -5.59 19.99 -6.65
N ALA A 44 -4.67 19.71 -7.59
CA ALA A 44 -4.10 20.70 -8.49
C ALA A 44 -5.14 21.25 -9.48
N ILE A 45 -5.94 20.39 -10.10
CA ILE A 45 -7.03 20.80 -11.00
C ILE A 45 -8.06 21.64 -10.23
N MET A 46 -8.44 21.25 -9.03
CA MET A 46 -9.39 22.03 -8.21
C MET A 46 -8.87 23.42 -7.87
N LEU A 47 -7.56 23.55 -7.57
CA LEU A 47 -6.94 24.85 -7.35
C LEU A 47 -6.93 25.69 -8.62
N PHE A 48 -6.62 25.08 -9.76
CA PHE A 48 -6.57 25.75 -11.05
C PHE A 48 -7.94 26.28 -11.49
N VAL A 49 -8.98 25.46 -11.33
CA VAL A 49 -10.36 25.81 -11.73
C VAL A 49 -11.09 26.62 -10.64
N GLY A 50 -10.46 26.84 -9.47
CA GLY A 50 -11.04 27.62 -8.37
C GLY A 50 -12.24 26.96 -7.68
N VAL A 51 -12.40 25.64 -7.83
CA VAL A 51 -13.54 24.88 -7.27
C VAL A 51 -13.20 24.40 -5.85
N ARG A 52 -14.18 24.51 -4.94
CA ARG A 52 -14.12 23.91 -3.60
C ARG A 52 -15.10 22.74 -3.52
N ALA A 53 -14.65 21.59 -2.99
CA ALA A 53 -15.54 20.47 -2.67
C ALA A 53 -15.72 20.35 -1.15
N GLY A 54 -16.89 20.78 -0.68
CA GLY A 54 -17.22 20.79 0.75
C GLY A 54 -16.28 21.70 1.55
N LYS A 55 -15.73 21.17 2.66
CA LYS A 55 -14.74 21.86 3.50
C LYS A 55 -13.29 21.69 3.00
N THR A 56 -13.08 20.84 2.01
CA THR A 56 -11.75 20.47 1.50
C THR A 56 -11.33 21.44 0.39
N THR A 57 -10.14 22.02 0.53
CA THR A 57 -9.52 22.85 -0.49
C THR A 57 -8.57 22.00 -1.33
N GLY A 58 -8.35 22.34 -2.61
CA GLY A 58 -7.39 21.62 -3.46
C GLY A 58 -5.98 21.54 -2.86
N ARG A 59 -5.55 22.54 -2.06
CA ARG A 59 -4.31 22.48 -1.25
C ARG A 59 -4.29 21.31 -0.26
N GLY A 60 -5.42 21.04 0.40
CA GLY A 60 -5.54 19.93 1.35
C GLY A 60 -5.46 18.57 0.66
N LEU A 61 -6.04 18.44 -0.53
CA LEU A 61 -5.91 17.24 -1.36
C LEU A 61 -4.46 17.01 -1.80
N ILE A 62 -3.77 18.06 -2.27
CA ILE A 62 -2.34 17.95 -2.62
C ILE A 62 -1.52 17.48 -1.42
N LEU A 63 -1.70 18.09 -0.25
CA LEU A 63 -0.99 17.69 0.96
C LEU A 63 -1.30 16.23 1.35
N GLY A 64 -2.57 15.81 1.30
CA GLY A 64 -2.97 14.44 1.57
C GLY A 64 -2.33 13.44 0.60
N GLY A 65 -2.29 13.78 -0.69
CA GLY A 65 -1.63 12.94 -1.69
C GLY A 65 -0.11 12.88 -1.53
N ILE A 66 0.55 13.98 -1.12
CA ILE A 66 1.99 13.99 -0.78
C ILE A 66 2.25 13.10 0.44
N ILE A 67 1.44 13.21 1.50
CA ILE A 67 1.58 12.36 2.68
C ILE A 67 1.40 10.89 2.31
N LEU A 68 0.41 10.56 1.49
CA LEU A 68 0.23 9.21 0.98
C LEU A 68 1.45 8.74 0.19
N ALA A 69 2.00 9.57 -0.70
CA ALA A 69 3.21 9.24 -1.44
C ALA A 69 4.42 8.98 -0.52
N ILE A 70 4.57 9.73 0.57
CA ILE A 70 5.62 9.50 1.59
C ILE A 70 5.41 8.15 2.29
N ILE A 71 4.18 7.83 2.67
CA ILE A 71 3.86 6.54 3.31
C ILE A 71 4.18 5.39 2.36
N ILE A 72 3.79 5.50 1.09
CA ILE A 72 4.11 4.50 0.07
C ILE A 72 5.63 4.39 -0.13
N ALA A 73 6.34 5.50 -0.26
CA ALA A 73 7.80 5.48 -0.39
C ALA A 73 8.48 4.78 0.79
N TYR A 74 8.03 5.02 2.02
CA TYR A 74 8.52 4.31 3.21
C TYR A 74 8.33 2.80 3.10
N PHE A 75 7.13 2.36 2.72
CA PHE A 75 6.79 0.94 2.62
C PHE A 75 7.40 0.24 1.39
N THR A 76 7.82 0.98 0.37
CA THR A 76 8.64 0.45 -0.73
C THR A 76 10.07 0.20 -0.27
N LEU A 77 10.63 1.09 0.57
CA LEU A 77 11.99 0.95 1.10
C LEU A 77 12.09 -0.11 2.21
N TYR A 78 11.05 -0.22 3.02
CA TYR A 78 10.97 -1.14 4.15
C TYR A 78 9.73 -2.03 4.00
N PRO A 79 9.72 -2.98 3.05
CA PRO A 79 8.62 -3.90 2.92
C PRO A 79 8.56 -4.83 4.15
N PRO A 80 7.36 -5.25 4.57
CA PRO A 80 7.19 -6.31 5.54
C PRO A 80 7.82 -7.60 5.03
N ASP A 81 8.47 -8.31 5.95
CA ASP A 81 8.99 -9.64 5.68
C ASP A 81 7.85 -10.65 5.87
N PHE A 82 7.51 -11.38 4.80
CA PHE A 82 6.51 -12.43 4.82
C PHE A 82 7.14 -13.83 4.82
N GLU A 83 8.47 -13.93 4.79
CA GLU A 83 9.14 -15.23 4.75
C GLU A 83 9.08 -15.94 6.10
N PHE A 84 8.74 -17.23 6.05
CA PHE A 84 8.91 -18.15 7.18
C PHE A 84 10.20 -18.94 6.93
N SER A 85 11.29 -18.54 7.61
CA SER A 85 12.55 -19.30 7.64
C SER A 85 12.38 -20.66 8.32
#